data_AF-A0A926WL98-F1
#
_entry.id   AF-A0A926WL98-F1
#
_cell.length_a   1.000
_cell.length_b   1.000
_cell.length_c   1.000
_cell.angle_alpha   90.00
_cell.angle_beta   90.00
_cell.angle_gamma   90.00
#
_symmetry.space_group_name_H-M   'P 1'
#
loop_
_entity.id
_entity.type
_entity.pdbx_description
1 polymer ?
#
loop_
_entity_poly.entity_id
_entity_poly.type
_entity_poly.pdbx_seq_one_letter_code
_entity_poly.pdbx_strand_id
1 'polypeptide(L)' 'MEWLFASLLNAEYVGRSHLIWDLGDQDWKQVVLTALLKDEPLFIYRCNDQLSAAPEHCFWRLMAEHPSLRIYQLEVKEN' A
#
# COMPACT_ATOMS: atom_id res chain seq x y z
N MET A 1 4.92 14.09 3.54
CA MET A 1 3.54 13.83 3.07
C MET A 1 3.28 14.37 1.67
N GLU A 2 3.81 15.55 1.30
CA GLU A 2 3.62 16.14 -0.04
C GLU A 2 4.06 15.24 -1.20
N TRP A 3 5.18 14.51 -1.05
CA TRP A 3 5.67 13.60 -2.07
C TRP A 3 4.68 12.45 -2.35
N LEU A 4 4.02 11.91 -1.33
CA LEU A 4 3.08 10.78 -1.47
C LEU A 4 1.85 11.27 -2.23
N PHE A 5 1.38 12.46 -1.87
CA PHE A 5 0.30 13.12 -2.58
C PHE A 5 0.66 13.40 -4.05
N ALA A 6 1.85 13.91 -4.33
CA ALA A 6 2.33 14.13 -5.70
C ALA A 6 2.46 12.82 -6.49
N SER A 7 2.90 11.74 -5.84
CA SER A 7 3.02 10.41 -6.45
C SER A 7 1.63 9.85 -6.82
N LEU A 8 0.63 10.04 -5.95
CA LEU A 8 -0.75 9.67 -6.22
C LEU A 8 -1.34 10.45 -7.41
N LEU A 9 -1.14 11.76 -7.43
CA LEU A 9 -1.60 12.60 -8.54
C LEU A 9 -0.94 12.24 -9.88
N ASN A 10 0.38 11.98 -9.87
CA ASN A 10 1.12 11.58 -11.07
C ASN A 10 0.68 10.22 -11.62
N ALA A 11 0.25 9.32 -10.74
CA ALA A 11 -0.32 8.02 -11.14
C ALA A 11 -1.83 8.11 -11.46
N GLU A 12 -2.37 9.33 -11.61
CA GLU A 12 -3.77 9.61 -11.97
C GLU A 12 -4.79 9.02 -10.99
N TYR A 13 -4.38 8.74 -9.75
CA TYR A 13 -5.33 8.32 -8.72
C TYR A 13 -6.25 9.47 -8.34
N VAL A 14 -7.55 9.24 -8.46
CA VAL A 14 -8.60 10.18 -8.07
C VAL A 14 -9.50 9.51 -7.04
N GLY A 15 -9.52 10.01 -5.81
CA GLY A 15 -10.42 9.50 -4.77
C GLY A 15 -9.77 9.36 -3.41
N ARG A 16 -10.21 8.35 -2.65
CA ARG A 16 -9.68 8.03 -1.33
C ARG A 16 -8.52 7.05 -1.46
N SER A 17 -7.58 7.16 -0.53
CA SER A 17 -6.46 6.24 -0.39
C SER A 17 -6.32 5.83 1.07
N HIS A 18 -5.81 4.62 1.31
CA HIS A 18 -5.54 4.13 2.67
C HIS A 18 -4.04 4.12 2.92
N LEU A 19 -3.57 4.72 4.01
CA LEU A 19 -2.20 4.59 4.50
C LEU A 19 -2.22 3.97 5.88
N ILE A 20 -1.64 2.80 6.01
CA ILE A 20 -1.66 1.99 7.23
C ILE A 20 -0.25 1.92 7.81
N TRP A 21 -0.16 2.04 9.13
CA TRP A 21 1.09 1.83 9.86
C TRP A 21 1.25 0.34 10.17
N ASP A 22 2.25 -0.31 9.57
CA ASP A 22 2.49 -1.75 9.75
C ASP A 22 3.52 -2.01 10.85
N LEU A 23 3.07 -2.69 11.91
CA LEU A 23 3.91 -3.13 13.03
C LEU A 23 4.47 -4.54 12.83
N GLY A 24 4.08 -5.23 11.75
CA GLY A 24 4.38 -6.64 11.50
C GLY A 24 3.35 -7.55 12.19
N ASP A 25 2.98 -8.63 11.50
CA ASP A 25 2.01 -9.64 11.98
C ASP A 25 0.57 -9.13 12.15
N GLN A 26 0.14 -8.21 11.29
CA GLN A 26 -1.21 -7.66 11.33
C GLN A 26 -2.07 -8.23 10.18
N ASP A 27 -3.33 -8.58 10.49
CA ASP A 27 -4.27 -9.07 9.49
C ASP A 27 -4.96 -7.88 8.79
N TRP A 28 -4.51 -7.61 7.56
CA TRP A 28 -5.03 -6.54 6.72
C TRP A 28 -6.17 -6.96 5.80
N LYS A 29 -6.63 -8.22 5.85
CA LYS A 29 -7.57 -8.77 4.87
C LYS A 29 -8.81 -7.92 4.69
N GLN A 30 -9.44 -7.46 5.76
CA GLN A 30 -10.67 -6.65 5.66
C GLN A 30 -10.43 -5.28 5.02
N VAL A 31 -9.33 -4.62 5.38
CA VAL A 31 -8.99 -3.30 4.83
C VAL A 31 -8.57 -3.42 3.37
N VAL A 32 -7.78 -4.45 3.05
CA VAL A 32 -7.41 -4.80 1.67
C VAL A 32 -8.62 -5.13 0.83
N LEU A 33 -9.52 -6.00 1.30
CA LEU A 33 -10.78 -6.31 0.60
C LEU A 33 -11.60 -5.05 0.32
N THR A 34 -11.71 -4.17 1.32
CA THR A 34 -12.48 -2.92 1.17
C THR A 34 -11.84 -2.00 0.13
N ALA A 35 -10.51 -1.86 0.16
CA ALA A 35 -9.77 -1.03 -0.78
C ALA A 35 -9.87 -1.58 -2.21
N LEU A 36 -9.66 -2.89 -2.39
CA LEU A 36 -9.80 -3.57 -3.69
C LEU A 36 -11.22 -3.46 -4.26
N LEU A 37 -12.26 -3.67 -3.44
CA LEU A 37 -13.66 -3.55 -3.89
C LEU A 37 -14.05 -2.15 -4.34
N LYS A 38 -13.35 -1.13 -3.85
CA LYS A 38 -13.59 0.28 -4.17
C LYS A 38 -12.60 0.83 -5.19
N ASP A 39 -11.67 0.02 -5.67
CA ASP A 39 -10.56 0.45 -6.50
C ASP A 39 -9.75 1.60 -5.86
N GLU A 40 -9.63 1.57 -4.52
CA GLU A 40 -8.93 2.57 -3.73
C GLU A 40 -7.48 2.10 -3.48
N PRO A 41 -6.46 2.94 -3.74
CA PRO A 41 -5.08 2.55 -3.51
C PRO A 41 -4.79 2.39 -2.01
N LEU A 42 -4.08 1.31 -1.67
CA LEU A 42 -3.70 0.97 -0.30
C LEU A 42 -2.18 0.94 -0.15
N PHE A 43 -1.70 1.67 0.85
CA PHE A 43 -0.31 1.81 1.19
C PHE A 43 -0.05 1.34 2.62
N ILE A 44 1.11 0.72 2.82
CA ILE A 44 1.62 0.39 4.14
C ILE A 44 2.96 1.10 4.36
N TYR A 45 3.07 1.75 5.51
CA TYR A 45 4.32 2.29 6.03
C TYR A 45 4.90 1.28 7.02
N ARG A 46 6.04 0.68 6.66
CA ARG A 46 6.71 -0.31 7.50
C ARG A 46 7.51 0.35 8.62
N CYS A 47 7.18 0.01 9.88
CA CYS A 47 7.93 0.50 11.03
C CYS A 47 8.99 -0.50 11.55
N ASN A 48 8.72 -1.80 11.45
CA ASN A 48 9.59 -2.88 11.97
C ASN A 48 10.33 -3.60 10.86
N ASP A 49 11.18 -4.58 11.18
CA ASP A 49 12.00 -5.27 10.17
C ASP A 49 11.27 -6.32 9.34
N GLN A 50 10.04 -6.67 9.70
CA GLN A 50 9.23 -7.64 8.99
C GLN A 50 7.97 -6.98 8.48
N LEU A 51 7.77 -7.06 7.16
CA LEU A 51 6.57 -6.60 6.49
C LEU A 51 5.46 -7.66 6.69
N SER A 52 4.25 -7.21 7.02
CA SER A 52 3.11 -8.12 7.05
C SER A 52 2.88 -8.78 5.69
N ALA A 53 2.46 -10.05 5.70
CA ALA A 53 2.22 -10.79 4.46
C ALA A 53 1.13 -10.11 3.62
N ALA A 54 1.36 -10.02 2.31
CA ALA A 54 0.31 -9.60 1.40
C ALA A 54 -0.80 -10.66 1.36
N PRO A 55 -2.08 -10.26 1.18
CA PRO A 55 -3.16 -11.21 0.96
C PRO A 55 -2.96 -12.05 -0.31
N GLU A 56 -3.72 -13.15 -0.42
CA GLU A 56 -3.68 -14.03 -1.58
C GLU A 56 -3.88 -13.25 -2.89
N HIS A 57 -3.14 -13.65 -3.93
CA HIS A 57 -3.11 -12.98 -5.24
C HIS A 57 -2.65 -11.52 -5.24
N CYS A 58 -2.16 -10.98 -4.11
CA CYS A 58 -1.59 -9.65 -4.03
C CYS A 58 -0.09 -9.69 -3.69
N PHE A 59 0.59 -8.56 -3.84
CA PHE A 59 1.94 -8.35 -3.35
C PHE A 59 2.17 -6.89 -2.95
N TRP A 60 3.20 -6.67 -2.14
CA TRP A 60 3.62 -5.34 -1.75
C TRP A 60 4.73 -4.84 -2.68
N ARG A 61 4.46 -3.75 -3.42
CA ARG A 61 5.45 -3.07 -4.24
C ARG A 61 6.05 -1.90 -3.47
N LEU A 62 7.37 -1.88 -3.27
CA LEU A 62 8.05 -0.73 -2.67
C LEU A 62 7.95 0.49 -3.61
N MET A 63 7.57 1.65 -3.07
CA MET A 63 7.60 2.92 -3.80
C MET A 63 9.06 3.35 -4.03
N ALA A 64 9.47 3.40 -5.29
CA ALA A 64 10.86 3.58 -5.70
C ALA A 64 11.34 5.03 -5.61
N GLU A 65 10.44 5.99 -5.53
CA GLU A 65 10.72 7.43 -5.47
C GLU A 65 11.48 7.78 -4.19
N HIS A 66 11.16 7.09 -3.08
CA HIS A 66 11.77 7.33 -1.78
C HIS A 66 11.93 6.01 -0.98
N PRO A 67 12.88 5.14 -1.36
CA PRO A 67 13.02 3.81 -0.76
C PRO A 67 13.37 3.85 0.74
N SER A 68 13.97 4.95 1.21
CA SER A 68 14.26 5.18 2.63
C SER A 68 13.01 5.31 3.49
N LEU A 69 11.87 5.68 2.91
CA LEU A 69 10.59 5.81 3.62
C LEU A 69 9.86 4.48 3.79
N ARG A 70 10.31 3.42 3.09
CA ARG A 70 9.77 2.06 3.23
C ARG A 70 8.24 2.02 3.12
N ILE A 71 7.68 2.78 2.17
CA ILE A 71 6.26 2.75 1.83
C ILE A 71 6.05 1.72 0.73
N TYR A 72 5.10 0.83 0.94
CA TYR A 72 4.72 -0.18 -0.03
C TYR A 72 3.29 0.05 -0.46
N GLN A 73 3.03 -0.11 -1.75
CA GLN A 73 1.70 -0.12 -2.33
C GLN A 73 1.24 -1.56 -2.50
N LEU A 74 -0.04 -1.82 -2.23
CA LEU A 74 -0.66 -3.09 -2.59
C LEU A 74 -0.89 -3.14 -4.11
N GLU A 75 -0.42 -4.20 -4.74
CA GLU A 75 -0.72 -4.51 -6.14
C GLU A 75 -1.29 -5.92 -6.26
N VAL A 76 -2.19 -6.11 -7.23
CA VAL A 76 -2.75 -7.41 -7.58
C VAL A 76 -1.76 -8.09 -8.53
N LYS A 77 -1.52 -9.39 -8.32
CA LYS A 77 -0.76 -10.19 -9.29
C LYS A 77 -1.58 -10.32 -10.55
N GLU A 78 -1.15 -9.71 -11.64
CA GLU A 78 -1.69 -9.99 -12.96
C GLU A 78 -1.37 -11.45 -13.32
N ASN A 79 -2.38 -12.21 -13.73
CA ASN A 79 -2.26 -13.59 -14.21
C ASN A 79 -1.79 -13.62 -15.66
#